data_AF-A0A8H8BSV2-F1
#
_entry.id   AF-A0A8H8BSV2-F1
#
_cell.length_a   1.000
_cell.length_b   1.000
_cell.length_c   1.000
_cell.angle_alpha   90.00
_cell.angle_beta   90.00
_cell.angle_gamma   90.00
#
_symmetry.space_group_name_H-M   'P 1'
#
loop_
_entity.id
_entity.type
_entity.pdbx_description
1 polymer ?
#
loop_
_entity_poly.entity_id
_entity_poly.type
_entity_poly.pdbx_seq_one_letter_code
_entity_poly.pdbx_strand_id
1 'polypeptide(L)'
;MPFSFTLPTTSSFSFSSFFESSSHPSLPLAASTYRGVLRDTLKKHKRLSPSEQTPHLSSVLLALNNYLPYLLAIDNGLASQPVAGEEVDVVLKSTPTLEWRPTLSDNLVPGQETARVKIKSLEYEIYFILQTLGYTYTLLSRSSLHLLYSSATASPSAEQRTLAITTATKHLLAAASVHDYIPKRSDQISSSPPCVDISQSTASALRSLALAEATLLAVLKDDPYPAIVAQNRNQNDKDWMIMAPEIPKLRVHLFARLCLAASEHAANASSLLQSSSTRGKGKIDGDLLKYVEDLRRTGRGKACRFFGIDAEMMGKTGDAIAWLTAGMNELGIAVKEEGKKGLSFGRMKKGWEEKREDKRVEKGAQWGADAGRAEEGRVLEMLQKKWNKMNDTINTQAIPPAGPLVASMPSGREIYTLTPWNAPNLDTSILENMRAPPDRADDYGSDPSSDDENQQQDPVGAFPGTKGDYAGSGSYY
;
A
#
# COMPACT_ATOMS: atom_id res chain seq x y z
N MET A 1 -9.34 -3.83 -0.87
CA MET A 1 -9.09 -2.37 -0.79
C MET A 1 -7.61 -2.19 -0.50
N PRO A 2 -6.82 -1.47 -1.31
CA PRO A 2 -5.37 -1.38 -1.15
C PRO A 2 -4.90 -0.76 0.17
N PHE A 3 -3.71 -1.13 0.65
CA PHE A 3 -3.13 -0.58 1.88
C PHE A 3 -2.92 0.94 1.81
N SER A 4 -3.12 1.63 2.92
CA SER A 4 -2.99 3.08 3.02
C SER A 4 -1.58 3.47 3.46
N PHE A 5 -0.60 3.37 2.56
CA PHE A 5 0.79 3.73 2.88
C PHE A 5 0.94 5.18 3.33
N THR A 6 1.83 5.41 4.30
CA THR A 6 2.32 6.76 4.61
C THR A 6 3.54 7.04 3.75
N LEU A 7 3.55 8.17 3.06
CA LEU A 7 4.69 8.57 2.24
C LEU A 7 5.86 9.05 3.13
N PRO A 8 7.10 8.57 2.90
CA PRO A 8 8.26 9.03 3.65
C PRO A 8 8.58 10.49 3.33
N THR A 9 9.34 11.12 4.23
CA THR A 9 9.83 12.50 4.06
C THR A 9 11.35 12.53 4.09
N THR A 10 11.95 13.57 3.53
CA THR A 10 13.40 13.67 3.36
C THR A 10 13.93 15.05 3.80
N SER A 11 15.22 15.14 4.12
CA SER A 11 15.90 16.40 4.47
C SER A 11 16.30 17.20 3.23
N SER A 12 16.81 18.42 3.42
CA SER A 12 17.63 19.13 2.44
C SER A 12 18.84 18.26 2.04
N PHE A 13 19.29 18.42 0.79
CA PHE A 13 20.53 17.83 0.29
C PHE A 13 20.99 18.63 -0.94
N SER A 14 22.29 18.91 -1.00
CA SER A 14 22.94 19.62 -2.11
C SER A 14 23.86 18.65 -2.83
N PHE A 15 23.50 18.21 -4.04
CA PHE A 15 24.32 17.32 -4.85
C PHE A 15 25.66 17.95 -5.21
N SER A 16 25.72 19.25 -5.52
CA SER A 16 26.97 19.90 -5.93
C SER A 16 28.05 19.91 -4.84
N SER A 17 27.66 19.70 -3.57
CA SER A 17 28.57 19.54 -2.44
C SER A 17 29.29 18.19 -2.42
N PHE A 18 28.68 17.14 -3.00
CA PHE A 18 29.18 15.77 -2.96
C PHE A 18 29.57 15.22 -4.32
N PHE A 19 29.05 15.80 -5.40
CA PHE A 19 29.23 15.34 -6.77
C PHE A 19 29.64 16.49 -7.69
N GLU A 20 30.39 16.17 -8.72
CA GLU A 20 30.77 17.09 -9.80
C GLU A 20 30.72 16.36 -11.13
N SER A 21 30.42 17.09 -12.20
CA SER A 21 30.46 16.55 -13.55
C SER A 21 31.29 17.48 -14.42
N SER A 22 32.34 16.94 -15.03
CA SER A 22 33.20 17.67 -15.96
C SER A 22 32.48 17.91 -17.30
N SER A 23 31.72 16.90 -17.74
CA SER A 23 30.95 16.89 -18.98
C SER A 23 29.65 17.69 -18.89
N HIS A 24 28.95 17.63 -17.75
CA HIS A 24 27.64 18.25 -17.55
C HIS A 24 27.59 19.03 -16.22
N PRO A 25 28.30 20.16 -16.10
CA PRO A 25 28.49 20.86 -14.82
C PRO A 25 27.19 21.30 -14.12
N SER A 26 26.10 21.50 -14.86
CA SER A 26 24.80 21.86 -14.28
C SER A 26 23.99 20.68 -13.72
N LEU A 27 24.38 19.43 -14.01
CA LEU A 27 23.63 18.23 -13.62
C LEU A 27 23.44 18.11 -12.09
N PRO A 28 24.47 18.28 -11.23
CA PRO A 28 24.29 18.22 -9.78
C PRO A 28 23.31 19.27 -9.26
N LEU A 29 23.41 20.53 -9.73
CA LEU A 29 22.48 21.59 -9.31
C LEU A 29 21.03 21.31 -9.75
N ALA A 30 20.85 20.79 -10.98
CA ALA A 30 19.54 20.39 -11.47
C ALA A 30 18.93 19.30 -10.57
N ALA A 31 19.72 18.26 -10.22
CA ALA A 31 19.28 17.22 -9.30
C ALA A 31 18.89 17.78 -7.92
N SER A 32 19.67 18.70 -7.34
CA SER A 32 19.33 19.40 -6.09
C SER A 32 17.99 20.14 -6.21
N THR A 33 17.78 20.83 -7.33
CA THR A 33 16.57 21.61 -7.59
C THR A 33 15.33 20.70 -7.61
N TYR A 34 15.36 19.62 -8.40
CA TYR A 34 14.23 18.69 -8.48
C TYR A 34 14.03 17.89 -7.19
N ARG A 35 15.10 17.54 -6.46
CA ARG A 35 14.99 16.93 -5.14
C ARG A 35 14.33 17.88 -4.13
N GLY A 36 14.67 19.17 -4.17
CA GLY A 36 14.04 20.21 -3.35
C GLY A 36 12.54 20.30 -3.59
N VAL A 37 12.10 20.31 -4.86
CA VAL A 37 10.68 20.27 -5.23
C VAL A 37 10.00 19.02 -4.68
N LEU A 38 10.62 17.85 -4.81
CA LEU A 38 10.06 16.61 -4.27
C LEU A 38 9.94 16.66 -2.74
N ARG A 39 10.98 17.10 -2.04
CA ARG A 39 10.99 17.28 -0.58
C ARG A 39 9.82 18.14 -0.13
N ASP A 40 9.65 19.30 -0.75
CA ASP A 40 8.61 20.26 -0.35
C ASP A 40 7.21 19.72 -0.67
N THR A 41 7.08 19.00 -1.78
CA THR A 41 5.84 18.30 -2.15
C THR A 41 5.48 17.21 -1.14
N LEU A 42 6.44 16.38 -0.71
CA LEU A 42 6.22 15.34 0.30
C LEU A 42 5.87 15.94 1.67
N LYS A 43 6.58 17.01 2.08
CA LYS A 43 6.28 17.75 3.31
C LYS A 43 4.87 18.35 3.29
N LYS A 44 4.48 18.98 2.17
CA LYS A 44 3.13 19.50 1.98
C LYS A 44 2.11 18.38 2.09
N HIS A 45 2.31 17.27 1.38
CA HIS A 45 1.40 16.12 1.43
C HIS A 45 1.20 15.60 2.86
N LYS A 46 2.28 15.44 3.64
CA LYS A 46 2.21 15.01 5.05
C LYS A 46 1.36 15.96 5.92
N ARG A 47 1.39 17.27 5.66
CA ARG A 47 0.67 18.30 6.44
C ARG A 47 -0.80 18.45 6.04
N LEU A 48 -1.20 17.96 4.87
CA LEU A 48 -2.58 18.03 4.38
C LEU A 48 -3.50 17.11 5.19
N SER A 49 -4.78 17.50 5.28
CA SER A 49 -5.82 16.62 5.82
C SER A 49 -6.03 15.39 4.92
N PRO A 50 -6.58 14.27 5.42
CA PRO A 50 -6.80 13.07 4.60
C PRO A 50 -7.63 13.31 3.33
N SER A 51 -8.61 14.23 3.37
CA SER A 51 -9.41 14.62 2.21
C SER A 51 -8.61 15.38 1.15
N GLU A 52 -7.62 16.17 1.56
CA GLU A 52 -6.78 16.98 0.66
C GLU A 52 -5.56 16.20 0.15
N GLN A 53 -5.13 15.16 0.87
CA GLN A 53 -4.02 14.30 0.45
C GLN A 53 -4.32 13.60 -0.89
N THR A 54 -5.56 13.13 -1.07
CA THR A 54 -5.99 12.39 -2.27
C THR A 54 -5.76 13.17 -3.57
N PRO A 55 -6.31 14.40 -3.76
CA PRO A 55 -6.06 15.17 -4.97
C PRO A 55 -4.59 15.61 -5.12
N HIS A 56 -3.82 15.67 -4.03
CA HIS A 56 -2.40 16.03 -4.05
C HIS A 56 -1.47 14.90 -4.55
N LEU A 57 -1.93 13.64 -4.60
CA LEU A 57 -1.12 12.50 -5.05
C LEU A 57 -0.59 12.66 -6.48
N SER A 58 -1.33 13.34 -7.36
CA SER A 58 -0.88 13.64 -8.73
C SER A 58 0.37 14.54 -8.75
N SER A 59 0.44 15.50 -7.83
CA SER A 59 1.59 16.39 -7.67
C SER A 59 2.81 15.63 -7.13
N VAL A 60 2.59 14.70 -6.20
CA VAL A 60 3.64 13.80 -5.68
C VAL A 60 4.19 12.93 -6.82
N LEU A 61 3.31 12.29 -7.60
CA LEU A 61 3.72 11.46 -8.72
C LEU A 61 4.53 12.23 -9.76
N LEU A 62 4.11 13.46 -10.08
CA LEU A 62 4.83 14.34 -11.00
C LEU A 62 6.22 14.70 -10.45
N ALA A 63 6.32 15.09 -9.18
CA ALA A 63 7.60 15.44 -8.57
C ALA A 63 8.58 14.26 -8.55
N LEU A 64 8.09 13.03 -8.27
CA LEU A 64 8.90 11.81 -8.34
C LEU A 64 9.42 11.55 -9.76
N ASN A 65 8.53 11.59 -10.75
CA ASN A 65 8.89 11.36 -12.16
C ASN A 65 9.82 12.43 -12.72
N ASN A 66 9.73 13.66 -12.23
CA ASN A 66 10.63 14.74 -12.64
C ASN A 66 12.01 14.61 -12.02
N TYR A 67 12.12 14.13 -10.77
CA TYR A 67 13.42 13.99 -10.09
C TYR A 67 14.19 12.73 -10.50
N LEU A 68 13.49 11.61 -10.68
CA LEU A 68 14.11 10.30 -10.90
C LEU A 68 15.11 10.25 -12.08
N PRO A 69 14.86 10.88 -13.25
CA PRO A 69 15.82 10.90 -14.36
C PRO A 69 17.16 11.56 -13.99
N TYR A 70 17.12 12.66 -13.23
CA TYR A 70 18.35 13.36 -12.80
C TYR A 70 19.14 12.52 -11.79
N LEU A 71 18.44 11.86 -10.86
CA LEU A 71 19.06 10.97 -9.89
C LEU A 71 19.75 9.79 -10.58
N LEU A 72 19.08 9.17 -11.55
CA LEU A 72 19.63 8.05 -12.32
C LEU A 72 20.76 8.47 -13.26
N ALA A 73 20.73 9.69 -13.80
CA ALA A 73 21.83 10.21 -14.62
C ALA A 73 23.11 10.41 -13.81
N ILE A 74 23.00 10.89 -12.56
CA ILE A 74 24.15 10.98 -11.64
C ILE A 74 24.71 9.58 -11.33
N ASP A 75 23.83 8.62 -11.04
CA ASP A 75 24.22 7.23 -10.75
C ASP A 75 24.89 6.54 -11.94
N ASN A 76 24.32 6.68 -13.14
CA ASN A 76 24.91 6.17 -14.37
C ASN A 76 26.27 6.82 -14.65
N GLY A 77 26.40 8.13 -14.45
CA GLY A 77 27.67 8.81 -14.65
C GLY A 77 28.77 8.37 -13.69
N LEU A 78 28.42 8.06 -12.43
CA LEU A 78 29.35 7.46 -11.46
C LEU A 78 29.78 6.05 -11.86
N ALA A 79 28.91 5.31 -12.54
CA ALA A 79 29.16 3.96 -13.04
C ALA A 79 29.78 3.95 -14.46
N SER A 80 30.11 5.12 -15.02
CA SER A 80 30.58 5.31 -16.40
C SER A 80 29.65 4.64 -17.43
N GLN A 81 28.35 4.65 -17.16
CA GLN A 81 27.30 4.16 -18.07
C GLN A 81 26.75 5.33 -18.90
N PRO A 82 26.45 5.10 -20.19
CA PRO A 82 25.88 6.15 -21.03
C PRO A 82 24.48 6.53 -20.57
N VAL A 83 24.16 7.83 -20.62
CA VAL A 83 22.81 8.37 -20.37
C VAL A 83 22.23 8.82 -21.71
N ALA A 84 21.15 8.18 -22.15
CA ALA A 84 20.55 8.43 -23.47
C ALA A 84 21.55 8.36 -24.65
N GLY A 85 22.60 7.54 -24.53
CA GLY A 85 23.65 7.38 -25.53
C GLY A 85 24.81 8.39 -25.42
N GLU A 86 24.74 9.34 -24.48
CA GLU A 86 25.82 10.28 -24.19
C GLU A 86 26.69 9.84 -23.01
N GLU A 87 27.98 10.17 -23.07
CA GLU A 87 28.89 9.97 -21.95
C GLU A 87 28.69 11.10 -20.92
N VAL A 88 28.23 10.72 -19.73
CA VAL A 88 28.11 11.62 -18.59
C VAL A 88 29.16 11.22 -17.57
N ASP A 89 30.20 12.03 -17.42
CA ASP A 89 31.24 11.83 -16.41
C ASP A 89 30.85 12.51 -15.10
N VAL A 90 30.71 11.73 -14.02
CA VAL A 90 30.42 12.22 -12.66
C VAL A 90 31.46 11.70 -11.69
N VAL A 91 32.02 12.60 -10.88
CA VAL A 91 33.02 12.31 -9.86
C VAL A 91 32.44 12.56 -8.46
N LEU A 92 32.72 11.63 -7.55
CA LEU A 92 32.40 11.75 -6.13
C LEU A 92 33.44 12.60 -5.40
N LYS A 93 33.05 13.77 -4.89
CA LYS A 93 33.90 14.67 -4.08
C LYS A 93 34.06 14.18 -2.65
N SER A 94 32.96 13.75 -2.04
CA SER A 94 32.93 13.29 -0.65
C SER A 94 31.72 12.36 -0.43
N THR A 95 31.72 11.59 0.66
CA THR A 95 30.63 10.64 0.95
C THR A 95 29.31 11.39 1.17
N PRO A 96 28.26 11.15 0.37
CA PRO A 96 26.97 11.82 0.52
C PRO A 96 26.36 11.44 1.86
N THR A 97 25.66 12.37 2.50
CA THR A 97 24.89 12.09 3.71
C THR A 97 23.49 12.64 3.50
N LEU A 98 22.54 11.73 3.26
CA LEU A 98 21.12 12.08 3.08
C LEU A 98 20.32 11.54 4.26
N GLU A 99 19.19 12.18 4.59
CA GLU A 99 18.32 11.72 5.67
C GLU A 99 16.90 11.49 5.18
N TRP A 100 16.38 10.31 5.50
CA TRP A 100 14.99 9.93 5.22
C TRP A 100 14.28 9.57 6.50
N ARG A 101 12.99 9.88 6.57
CA ARG A 101 12.10 9.38 7.61
C ARG A 101 11.37 8.13 7.07
N PRO A 102 11.73 6.92 7.54
CA PRO A 102 11.06 5.68 7.12
C PRO A 102 9.61 5.64 7.63
N THR A 103 8.76 4.82 7.00
CA THR A 103 7.32 4.72 7.30
C THR A 103 6.82 3.30 7.50
N LEU A 104 7.62 2.28 7.20
CA LEU A 104 7.30 0.87 7.46
C LEU A 104 7.91 0.33 8.74
N SER A 105 8.78 1.11 9.39
CA SER A 105 9.38 0.76 10.67
C SER A 105 8.41 1.06 11.81
N ASP A 106 8.20 0.09 12.71
CA ASP A 106 7.34 0.20 13.89
C ASP A 106 7.85 1.30 14.82
N ASN A 107 6.95 2.14 15.32
CA ASN A 107 7.28 3.18 16.28
C ASN A 107 7.25 2.59 17.68
N LEU A 108 8.39 2.57 18.36
CA LEU A 108 8.52 2.11 19.75
C LEU A 108 7.61 2.89 20.72
N VAL A 109 7.23 4.12 20.37
CA VAL A 109 6.38 5.00 21.18
C VAL A 109 5.17 5.47 20.36
N PRO A 110 3.93 5.11 20.76
CA PRO A 110 2.73 5.62 20.11
C PRO A 110 2.66 7.15 20.13
N GLY A 111 2.49 7.75 18.95
CA GLY A 111 2.38 9.21 18.80
C GLY A 111 3.70 9.94 18.58
N GLN A 112 4.85 9.26 18.68
CA GLN A 112 6.15 9.82 18.32
C GLN A 112 6.47 9.55 16.84
N GLU A 113 6.98 10.56 16.13
CA GLU A 113 7.45 10.36 14.76
C GLU A 113 8.70 9.49 14.72
N THR A 114 8.80 8.64 13.70
CA THR A 114 9.99 7.84 13.44
C THR A 114 11.20 8.76 13.24
N ALA A 115 12.30 8.43 13.89
CA ALA A 115 13.57 9.14 13.72
C ALA A 115 14.05 9.01 12.27
N ARG A 116 14.73 10.06 11.77
CA ARG A 116 15.36 10.01 10.45
C ARG A 116 16.54 9.04 10.46
N VAL A 117 16.66 8.30 9.37
CA VAL A 117 17.78 7.40 9.10
C VAL A 117 18.73 8.11 8.14
N LYS A 118 20.01 8.17 8.54
CA LYS A 118 21.10 8.66 7.70
C LYS A 118 21.52 7.58 6.70
N ILE A 119 21.53 7.93 5.42
CA ILE A 119 22.01 7.09 4.34
C ILE A 119 23.26 7.71 3.72
N LYS A 120 24.22 6.86 3.38
CA LYS A 120 25.54 7.27 2.84
C LYS A 120 25.81 6.76 1.42
N SER A 121 24.76 6.35 0.72
CA SER A 121 24.83 5.78 -0.63
C SER A 121 23.74 6.42 -1.49
N LEU A 122 24.12 6.77 -2.71
CA LEU A 122 23.19 7.25 -3.74
C LEU A 122 22.15 6.19 -4.08
N GLU A 123 22.52 4.91 -3.99
CA GLU A 123 21.57 3.85 -4.29
C GLU A 123 20.46 3.74 -3.24
N TYR A 124 20.77 3.97 -1.96
CA TYR A 124 19.72 3.99 -0.96
C TYR A 124 18.78 5.18 -1.13
N GLU A 125 19.24 6.29 -1.72
CA GLU A 125 18.35 7.37 -2.16
C GLU A 125 17.45 6.86 -3.29
N ILE A 126 17.99 6.19 -4.31
CA ILE A 126 17.19 5.57 -5.39
C ILE A 126 16.14 4.61 -4.83
N TYR A 127 16.49 3.77 -3.85
CA TYR A 127 15.54 2.85 -3.24
C TYR A 127 14.42 3.58 -2.52
N PHE A 128 14.72 4.62 -1.73
CA PHE A 128 13.67 5.43 -1.10
C PHE A 128 12.75 6.07 -2.13
N ILE A 129 13.28 6.59 -3.24
CA ILE A 129 12.49 7.21 -4.30
C ILE A 129 11.59 6.20 -5.00
N LEU A 130 12.13 5.05 -5.42
CA LEU A 130 11.36 3.98 -6.05
C LEU A 130 10.30 3.42 -5.10
N GLN A 131 10.64 3.26 -3.83
CA GLN A 131 9.71 2.80 -2.79
C GLN A 131 8.55 3.80 -2.60
N THR A 132 8.86 5.10 -2.58
CA THR A 132 7.88 6.19 -2.52
C THR A 132 6.99 6.23 -3.76
N LEU A 133 7.55 5.95 -4.95
CA LEU A 133 6.80 5.84 -6.21
C LEU A 133 5.80 4.67 -6.17
N GLY A 134 6.23 3.49 -5.68
CA GLY A 134 5.32 2.35 -5.50
C GLY A 134 4.19 2.63 -4.49
N TYR A 135 4.49 3.32 -3.37
CA TYR A 135 3.46 3.77 -2.43
C TYR A 135 2.47 4.73 -3.09
N THR A 136 2.98 5.71 -3.84
CA THR A 136 2.15 6.71 -4.54
C THR A 136 1.19 6.04 -5.52
N TYR A 137 1.66 5.05 -6.29
CA TYR A 137 0.79 4.26 -7.15
C TYR A 137 -0.26 3.46 -6.36
N THR A 138 0.10 2.85 -5.25
CA THR A 138 -0.87 2.13 -4.40
C THR A 138 -1.95 3.06 -3.85
N LEU A 139 -1.56 4.28 -3.44
CA LEU A 139 -2.50 5.31 -2.97
C LEU A 139 -3.40 5.84 -4.10
N LEU A 140 -2.90 5.98 -5.33
CA LEU A 140 -3.71 6.33 -6.50
C LEU A 140 -4.71 5.22 -6.87
N SER A 141 -4.30 3.96 -6.76
CA SER A 141 -5.20 2.81 -6.89
C SER A 141 -6.34 2.88 -5.87
N ARG A 142 -5.99 3.12 -4.61
CA ARG A 142 -6.93 3.29 -3.52
C ARG A 142 -7.91 4.44 -3.75
N SER A 143 -7.41 5.61 -4.18
CA SER A 143 -8.23 6.76 -4.55
C SER A 143 -9.23 6.43 -5.65
N SER A 144 -8.79 5.70 -6.69
CA SER A 144 -9.64 5.30 -7.81
C SER A 144 -10.81 4.40 -7.38
N LEU A 145 -10.64 3.62 -6.31
CA LEU A 145 -11.66 2.70 -5.79
C LEU A 145 -12.61 3.35 -4.79
N HIS A 146 -12.34 4.56 -4.30
CA HIS A 146 -13.10 5.20 -3.22
C HIS A 146 -14.60 5.30 -3.52
N LEU A 147 -14.96 5.61 -4.77
CA LEU A 147 -16.34 5.69 -5.25
C LEU A 147 -17.12 4.38 -5.06
N LEU A 148 -16.47 3.21 -5.10
CA LEU A 148 -17.14 1.92 -4.97
C LEU A 148 -17.63 1.63 -3.55
N TYR A 149 -17.08 2.33 -2.56
CA TYR A 149 -17.30 2.06 -1.14
C TYR A 149 -18.03 3.19 -0.43
N SER A 150 -18.19 4.35 -1.07
CA SER A 150 -18.89 5.49 -0.51
C SER A 150 -20.40 5.22 -0.44
N SER A 151 -21.00 5.37 0.75
CA SER A 151 -22.45 5.35 0.96
C SER A 151 -23.09 6.73 0.86
N ALA A 152 -22.30 7.78 0.60
CA ALA A 152 -22.78 9.16 0.56
C ALA A 152 -23.62 9.47 -0.70
N THR A 153 -23.45 8.69 -1.77
CA THR A 153 -24.15 8.85 -3.05
C THR A 153 -24.83 7.54 -3.46
N ALA A 154 -25.66 7.58 -4.50
CA ALA A 154 -26.15 6.37 -5.15
C ALA A 154 -24.98 5.51 -5.67
N SER A 155 -25.22 4.21 -5.83
CA SER A 155 -24.19 3.28 -6.30
C SER A 155 -23.68 3.68 -7.69
N PRO A 156 -22.37 3.51 -7.96
CA PRO A 156 -21.79 3.89 -9.24
C PRO A 156 -22.35 3.03 -10.37
N SER A 157 -22.43 3.60 -11.58
CA SER A 157 -22.83 2.87 -12.79
C SER A 157 -21.83 1.74 -13.12
N ALA A 158 -22.25 0.75 -13.92
CA ALA A 158 -21.38 -0.33 -14.36
C ALA A 158 -20.13 0.18 -15.11
N GLU A 159 -20.27 1.25 -15.89
CA GLU A 159 -19.17 1.91 -16.60
C GLU A 159 -18.20 2.58 -15.63
N GLN A 160 -18.71 3.36 -14.67
CA GLN A 160 -17.90 3.99 -13.63
C GLN A 160 -17.14 2.95 -12.79
N ARG A 161 -17.81 1.84 -12.44
CA ARG A 161 -17.20 0.72 -11.73
C ARG A 161 -16.05 0.12 -12.55
N THR A 162 -16.29 -0.17 -13.83
CA THR A 162 -15.29 -0.76 -14.71
C THR A 162 -14.08 0.16 -14.86
N LEU A 163 -14.31 1.47 -15.03
CA LEU A 163 -13.25 2.48 -15.12
C LEU A 163 -12.43 2.55 -13.83
N ALA A 164 -13.09 2.62 -12.66
CA ALA A 164 -12.46 2.67 -11.35
C ALA A 164 -11.55 1.45 -11.12
N ILE A 165 -12.07 0.24 -11.35
CA ILE A 165 -11.33 -1.01 -11.17
C ILE A 165 -10.17 -1.13 -12.14
N THR A 166 -10.37 -0.76 -13.42
CA THR A 166 -9.31 -0.81 -14.44
C THR A 166 -8.19 0.17 -14.13
N THR A 167 -8.54 1.39 -13.71
CA THR A 167 -7.56 2.43 -13.31
C THR A 167 -6.78 2.00 -12.07
N ALA A 168 -7.47 1.46 -11.06
CA ALA A 168 -6.84 0.94 -9.85
C ALA A 168 -5.88 -0.21 -10.13
N THR A 169 -6.30 -1.15 -10.99
CA THR A 169 -5.47 -2.27 -11.44
C THR A 169 -4.20 -1.77 -12.15
N LYS A 170 -4.32 -0.80 -13.05
CA LYS A 170 -3.17 -0.20 -13.74
C LYS A 170 -2.15 0.36 -12.75
N HIS A 171 -2.62 1.09 -11.73
CA HIS A 171 -1.74 1.64 -10.70
C HIS A 171 -1.08 0.55 -9.85
N LEU A 172 -1.78 -0.51 -9.45
CA LEU A 172 -1.18 -1.60 -8.69
C LEU A 172 -0.12 -2.37 -9.49
N LEU A 173 -0.36 -2.61 -10.78
CA LEU A 173 0.63 -3.25 -11.64
C LEU A 173 1.87 -2.35 -11.83
N ALA A 174 1.68 -1.03 -11.92
CA ALA A 174 2.80 -0.09 -11.92
C ALA A 174 3.59 -0.16 -10.60
N ALA A 175 2.91 -0.16 -9.44
CA ALA A 175 3.55 -0.33 -8.14
C ALA A 175 4.34 -1.66 -8.06
N ALA A 176 3.73 -2.77 -8.47
CA ALA A 176 4.37 -4.08 -8.50
C ALA A 176 5.63 -4.09 -9.39
N SER A 177 5.58 -3.46 -10.57
CA SER A 177 6.73 -3.37 -11.48
C SER A 177 7.89 -2.55 -10.90
N VAL A 178 7.60 -1.46 -10.18
CA VAL A 178 8.62 -0.64 -9.51
C VAL A 178 9.26 -1.42 -8.36
N HIS A 179 8.46 -2.12 -7.55
CA HIS A 179 8.98 -2.95 -6.46
C HIS A 179 9.77 -4.17 -6.97
N ASP A 180 9.41 -4.71 -8.13
CA ASP A 180 10.15 -5.80 -8.81
C ASP A 180 11.51 -5.33 -9.36
N TYR A 181 11.66 -4.04 -9.66
CA TYR A 181 12.91 -3.47 -10.16
C TYR A 181 13.97 -3.31 -9.07
N ILE A 182 13.59 -3.00 -7.82
CA ILE A 182 14.53 -2.71 -6.72
C ILE A 182 15.50 -3.88 -6.45
N PRO A 183 15.05 -5.14 -6.23
CA PRO A 183 15.97 -6.25 -5.98
C PRO A 183 16.90 -6.55 -7.17
N LYS A 184 16.46 -6.30 -8.40
CA LYS A 184 17.28 -6.54 -9.61
C LYS A 184 18.45 -5.55 -9.73
N ARG A 185 18.35 -4.39 -9.09
CA ARG A 185 19.44 -3.41 -9.00
C ARG A 185 20.50 -3.77 -7.95
N SER A 186 20.08 -4.52 -6.95
CA SER A 186 20.81 -4.69 -5.70
C SER A 186 22.03 -5.59 -5.74
N ASP A 187 22.27 -6.29 -6.86
CA ASP A 187 23.51 -7.02 -7.12
C ASP A 187 24.76 -6.12 -7.07
N GLN A 188 24.56 -4.79 -7.10
CA GLN A 188 25.59 -3.77 -7.08
C GLN A 188 26.02 -3.31 -5.68
N ILE A 189 25.33 -3.72 -4.59
CA ILE A 189 25.62 -3.26 -3.21
C ILE A 189 25.99 -4.42 -2.27
N SER A 190 27.15 -4.31 -1.63
CA SER A 190 27.60 -5.24 -0.58
C SER A 190 27.19 -4.86 0.85
N SER A 191 26.76 -3.61 1.08
CA SER A 191 26.39 -3.12 2.41
C SER A 191 24.96 -3.51 2.80
N SER A 192 24.69 -3.73 4.10
CA SER A 192 23.34 -3.94 4.60
C SER A 192 22.51 -2.65 4.52
N PRO A 193 21.21 -2.72 4.18
CA PRO A 193 20.33 -1.56 4.19
C PRO A 193 20.24 -0.97 5.61
N PRO A 194 20.17 0.37 5.74
CA PRO A 194 20.16 1.04 7.03
C PRO A 194 18.80 0.96 7.75
N CYS A 195 17.71 0.65 7.04
CA CYS A 195 16.39 0.35 7.60
C CYS A 195 15.63 -0.68 6.76
N VAL A 196 14.55 -1.23 7.32
CA VAL A 196 13.72 -2.26 6.66
C VAL A 196 12.98 -1.77 5.42
N ASP A 197 12.63 -0.48 5.37
CA ASP A 197 11.86 0.15 4.28
C ASP A 197 12.50 -0.01 2.90
N ILE A 198 13.83 -0.01 2.85
CA ILE A 198 14.62 -0.10 1.62
C ILE A 198 15.38 -1.44 1.51
N SER A 199 14.96 -2.45 2.28
CA SER A 199 15.50 -3.79 2.11
C SER A 199 14.90 -4.48 0.88
N GLN A 200 15.70 -5.33 0.22
CA GLN A 200 15.24 -6.11 -0.94
C GLN A 200 14.06 -7.01 -0.58
N SER A 201 14.08 -7.63 0.61
CA SER A 201 12.98 -8.46 1.12
C SER A 201 11.68 -7.68 1.24
N THR A 202 11.74 -6.43 1.71
CA THR A 202 10.57 -5.55 1.78
C THR A 202 10.07 -5.20 0.38
N ALA A 203 10.95 -4.84 -0.55
CA ALA A 203 10.55 -4.57 -1.93
C ALA A 203 9.88 -5.78 -2.59
N SER A 204 10.46 -6.99 -2.47
CA SER A 204 9.85 -8.22 -2.96
C SER A 204 8.50 -8.52 -2.29
N ALA A 205 8.35 -8.25 -0.99
CA ALA A 205 7.08 -8.41 -0.30
C ALA A 205 6.00 -7.48 -0.84
N LEU A 206 6.34 -6.21 -1.08
CA LEU A 206 5.41 -5.20 -1.57
C LEU A 206 5.03 -5.42 -3.03
N ARG A 207 5.93 -5.97 -3.84
CA ARG A 207 5.61 -6.51 -5.17
C ARG A 207 4.51 -7.58 -5.06
N SER A 208 4.71 -8.59 -4.19
CA SER A 208 3.72 -9.65 -3.96
C SER A 208 2.40 -9.10 -3.41
N LEU A 209 2.45 -8.11 -2.53
CA LEU A 209 1.25 -7.46 -2.00
C LEU A 209 0.44 -6.76 -3.11
N ALA A 210 1.10 -5.96 -3.95
CA ALA A 210 0.45 -5.27 -5.05
C ALA A 210 -0.17 -6.26 -6.08
N LEU A 211 0.50 -7.40 -6.33
CA LEU A 211 -0.04 -8.48 -7.16
C LEU A 211 -1.28 -9.15 -6.52
N ALA A 212 -1.26 -9.40 -5.21
CA ALA A 212 -2.41 -9.94 -4.49
C ALA A 212 -3.62 -9.01 -4.62
N GLU A 213 -3.43 -7.72 -4.37
CA GLU A 213 -4.48 -6.71 -4.48
C GLU A 213 -5.02 -6.60 -5.90
N ALA A 214 -4.14 -6.53 -6.91
CA ALA A 214 -4.54 -6.48 -8.31
C ALA A 214 -5.35 -7.73 -8.72
N THR A 215 -4.93 -8.91 -8.26
CA THR A 215 -5.59 -10.18 -8.59
C THR A 215 -7.01 -10.22 -8.00
N LEU A 216 -7.22 -9.69 -6.80
CA LEU A 216 -8.56 -9.55 -6.25
C LEU A 216 -9.41 -8.50 -6.99
N LEU A 217 -8.81 -7.45 -7.56
CA LEU A 217 -9.53 -6.49 -8.40
C LEU A 217 -10.01 -7.11 -9.71
N ALA A 218 -9.24 -8.02 -10.32
CA ALA A 218 -9.69 -8.77 -11.50
C ALA A 218 -10.95 -9.59 -11.21
N VAL A 219 -11.04 -10.17 -10.00
CA VAL A 219 -12.24 -10.88 -9.55
C VAL A 219 -13.37 -9.89 -9.26
N LEU A 220 -13.09 -8.81 -8.52
CA LEU A 220 -14.08 -7.80 -8.16
C LEU A 220 -14.78 -7.20 -9.39
N LYS A 221 -14.09 -7.08 -10.51
CA LYS A 221 -14.65 -6.56 -11.77
C LYS A 221 -15.95 -7.25 -12.16
N ASP A 222 -15.95 -8.58 -12.12
CA ASP A 222 -17.05 -9.43 -12.59
C ASP A 222 -17.86 -10.05 -11.42
N ASP A 223 -17.49 -9.77 -10.17
CA ASP A 223 -18.15 -10.29 -8.95
C ASP A 223 -19.32 -9.38 -8.51
N PRO A 224 -20.58 -9.83 -8.62
CA PRO A 224 -21.75 -9.01 -8.32
C PRO A 224 -22.07 -8.95 -6.82
N TYR A 225 -21.62 -9.93 -6.02
CA TYR A 225 -22.09 -10.08 -4.64
C TYR A 225 -21.67 -8.93 -3.71
N PRO A 226 -20.44 -8.39 -3.78
CA PRO A 226 -20.06 -7.21 -2.99
C PRO A 226 -20.97 -6.01 -3.28
N ALA A 227 -21.29 -5.77 -4.56
CA ALA A 227 -22.18 -4.69 -4.94
C ALA A 227 -23.59 -4.92 -4.38
N ILE A 228 -24.14 -6.13 -4.48
CA ILE A 228 -25.46 -6.48 -3.92
C ILE A 228 -25.50 -6.24 -2.40
N VAL A 229 -24.45 -6.61 -1.65
CA VAL A 229 -24.38 -6.32 -0.20
C VAL A 229 -24.33 -4.82 0.06
N ALA A 230 -23.54 -4.06 -0.71
CA ALA A 230 -23.40 -2.63 -0.54
C ALA A 230 -24.70 -1.87 -0.85
N GLN A 231 -25.39 -2.23 -1.95
CA GLN A 231 -26.68 -1.65 -2.34
C GLN A 231 -27.75 -1.84 -1.27
N ASN A 232 -27.86 -3.04 -0.69
CA ASN A 232 -28.81 -3.32 0.39
C ASN A 232 -28.59 -2.46 1.65
N ARG A 233 -27.40 -1.86 1.81
CA ARG A 233 -27.07 -0.96 2.92
C ARG A 233 -27.25 0.51 2.56
N ASN A 234 -27.16 0.85 1.28
CA ASN A 234 -27.20 2.22 0.82
C ASN A 234 -28.66 2.71 0.76
N GLN A 235 -29.07 3.54 1.72
CA GLN A 235 -30.41 4.11 1.77
C GLN A 235 -30.72 5.01 0.56
N ASN A 236 -29.68 5.52 -0.11
CA ASN A 236 -29.80 6.35 -1.30
C ASN A 236 -29.95 5.53 -2.59
N ASP A 237 -29.76 4.21 -2.53
CA ASP A 237 -29.92 3.31 -3.67
C ASP A 237 -31.34 2.77 -3.74
N LYS A 238 -32.06 3.14 -4.82
CA LYS A 238 -33.45 2.74 -5.09
C LYS A 238 -33.57 1.88 -6.34
N ASP A 239 -32.47 1.46 -6.95
CA ASP A 239 -32.50 0.75 -8.23
C ASP A 239 -33.16 -0.63 -8.08
N TRP A 240 -33.03 -1.25 -6.91
CA TRP A 240 -33.73 -2.49 -6.56
C TRP A 240 -35.26 -2.37 -6.61
N MET A 241 -35.81 -1.15 -6.47
CA MET A 241 -37.25 -0.89 -6.58
C MET A 241 -37.74 -0.95 -8.03
N ILE A 242 -36.83 -0.83 -8.99
CA ILE A 242 -37.12 -0.80 -10.43
C ILE A 242 -36.87 -2.18 -11.05
N MET A 243 -35.73 -2.81 -10.74
CA MET A 243 -35.34 -4.13 -11.25
C MET A 243 -34.57 -4.92 -10.19
N ALA A 244 -34.85 -6.22 -10.08
CA ALA A 244 -34.02 -7.11 -9.27
C ALA A 244 -32.61 -7.23 -9.89
N PRO A 245 -31.53 -7.21 -9.10
CA PRO A 245 -30.17 -7.39 -9.62
C PRO A 245 -30.02 -8.73 -10.35
N GLU A 246 -29.73 -8.70 -11.65
CA GLU A 246 -29.42 -9.91 -12.42
C GLU A 246 -27.98 -10.35 -12.11
N ILE A 247 -27.81 -11.60 -11.70
CA ILE A 247 -26.49 -12.18 -11.44
C ILE A 247 -26.00 -12.79 -12.77
N PRO A 248 -24.94 -12.24 -13.40
CA PRO A 248 -24.42 -12.78 -14.65
C PRO A 248 -23.90 -14.21 -14.46
N LYS A 249 -23.76 -14.97 -15.56
CA LYS A 249 -23.07 -16.27 -15.51
C LYS A 249 -21.61 -16.05 -15.10
N LEU A 250 -21.26 -16.49 -13.90
CA LEU A 250 -19.93 -16.29 -13.33
C LEU A 250 -18.99 -17.41 -13.75
N ARG A 251 -17.72 -17.07 -14.00
CA ARG A 251 -16.63 -18.06 -14.13
C ARG A 251 -16.15 -18.47 -12.74
N VAL A 252 -17.05 -19.02 -11.92
CA VAL A 252 -16.86 -19.23 -10.48
C VAL A 252 -15.60 -20.03 -10.16
N HIS A 253 -15.34 -21.11 -10.88
CA HIS A 253 -14.14 -21.91 -10.66
C HIS A 253 -12.85 -21.15 -10.97
N LEU A 254 -12.84 -20.33 -12.04
CA LEU A 254 -11.70 -19.46 -12.35
C LEU A 254 -11.51 -18.43 -11.23
N PHE A 255 -12.57 -17.76 -10.79
CA PHE A 255 -12.50 -16.77 -9.71
C PHE A 255 -12.00 -17.37 -8.39
N ALA A 256 -12.44 -18.58 -8.04
CA ALA A 256 -11.92 -19.29 -6.89
C ALA A 256 -10.39 -19.45 -6.96
N ARG A 257 -9.88 -19.89 -8.13
CA ARG A 257 -8.43 -20.04 -8.35
C ARG A 257 -7.66 -18.72 -8.39
N LEU A 258 -8.25 -17.64 -8.91
CA LEU A 258 -7.65 -16.30 -8.83
C LEU A 258 -7.56 -15.81 -7.38
N CYS A 259 -8.61 -16.01 -6.57
CA CYS A 259 -8.61 -15.67 -5.16
C CYS A 259 -7.57 -16.46 -4.35
N LEU A 260 -7.34 -17.72 -4.72
CA LEU A 260 -6.26 -18.54 -4.14
C LEU A 260 -4.88 -18.02 -4.53
N ALA A 261 -4.65 -17.65 -5.80
CA ALA A 261 -3.39 -17.01 -6.21
C ALA A 261 -3.13 -15.70 -5.45
N ALA A 262 -4.16 -14.86 -5.28
CA ALA A 262 -4.05 -13.66 -4.46
C ALA A 262 -3.67 -13.96 -3.00
N SER A 263 -4.24 -15.04 -2.43
CA SER A 263 -3.88 -15.50 -1.09
C SER A 263 -2.44 -16.00 -1.01
N GLU A 264 -1.97 -16.74 -2.00
CA GLU A 264 -0.58 -17.22 -2.10
C GLU A 264 0.40 -16.03 -2.19
N HIS A 265 0.10 -15.01 -3.01
CA HIS A 265 0.87 -13.77 -3.06
C HIS A 265 0.90 -13.04 -1.71
N ALA A 266 -0.23 -12.93 -1.03
CA ALA A 266 -0.30 -12.31 0.30
C ALA A 266 0.48 -13.13 1.36
N ALA A 267 0.46 -14.47 1.28
CA ALA A 267 1.25 -15.33 2.15
C ALA A 267 2.76 -15.13 1.91
N ASN A 268 3.18 -15.04 0.64
CA ASN A 268 4.56 -14.73 0.27
C ASN A 268 4.98 -13.36 0.80
N ALA A 269 4.14 -12.34 0.66
CA ALA A 269 4.39 -11.01 1.21
C ALA A 269 4.56 -11.04 2.74
N SER A 270 3.66 -11.74 3.46
CA SER A 270 3.73 -11.88 4.92
C SER A 270 5.03 -12.54 5.37
N SER A 271 5.42 -13.64 4.73
CA SER A 271 6.68 -14.35 4.99
C SER A 271 7.90 -13.43 4.80
N LEU A 272 7.93 -12.70 3.68
CA LEU A 272 9.04 -11.81 3.36
C LEU A 272 9.15 -10.63 4.34
N LEU A 273 8.02 -10.01 4.71
CA LEU A 273 7.98 -8.95 5.72
C LEU A 273 8.46 -9.47 7.09
N GLN A 274 8.00 -10.65 7.51
CA GLN A 274 8.45 -11.26 8.77
C GLN A 274 9.93 -11.65 8.74
N SER A 275 10.47 -12.06 7.58
CA SER A 275 11.91 -12.32 7.46
C SER A 275 12.74 -11.03 7.52
N SER A 276 12.23 -9.95 6.93
CA SER A 276 12.87 -8.64 6.90
C SER A 276 13.00 -8.04 8.31
N SER A 277 12.03 -8.27 9.21
CA SER A 277 12.10 -7.82 10.60
C SER A 277 13.15 -8.56 11.46
N THR A 278 13.60 -9.75 11.04
CA THR A 278 14.66 -10.50 11.74
C THR A 278 16.07 -10.14 11.29
N ARG A 279 16.22 -9.63 10.05
CA ARG A 279 17.53 -9.33 9.42
C ARG A 279 17.81 -7.84 9.27
N GLY A 280 16.78 -7.01 9.19
CA GLY A 280 16.90 -5.57 9.06
C GLY A 280 16.95 -4.85 10.41
N LYS A 281 17.54 -3.65 10.43
CA LYS A 281 17.44 -2.76 11.59
C LYS A 281 16.03 -2.16 11.63
N GLY A 282 15.15 -2.75 12.44
CA GLY A 282 13.80 -2.26 12.69
C GLY A 282 12.75 -3.37 12.59
N LYS A 283 11.69 -3.25 13.39
CA LYS A 283 10.50 -4.12 13.29
C LYS A 283 9.57 -3.53 12.24
N ILE A 284 8.90 -4.36 11.45
CA ILE A 284 7.88 -3.88 10.50
C ILE A 284 6.61 -3.47 11.23
N ASP A 285 5.96 -2.42 10.74
CA ASP A 285 4.67 -1.93 11.19
C ASP A 285 3.65 -3.09 11.33
N GLY A 286 3.06 -3.17 12.53
CA GLY A 286 2.06 -4.18 12.87
C GLY A 286 0.78 -4.05 12.05
N ASP A 287 0.41 -2.84 11.65
CA ASP A 287 -0.79 -2.60 10.85
C ASP A 287 -0.63 -3.15 9.43
N LEU A 288 0.54 -2.99 8.81
CA LEU A 288 0.86 -3.62 7.53
C LEU A 288 0.83 -5.15 7.64
N LEU A 289 1.49 -5.74 8.64
CA LEU A 289 1.50 -7.21 8.82
C LEU A 289 0.09 -7.77 9.00
N LYS A 290 -0.73 -7.10 9.80
CA LYS A 290 -2.13 -7.46 10.01
C LYS A 290 -2.94 -7.35 8.71
N TYR A 291 -2.77 -6.26 7.97
CA TYR A 291 -3.46 -6.06 6.70
C TYR A 291 -3.13 -7.16 5.69
N VAL A 292 -1.85 -7.54 5.56
CA VAL A 292 -1.42 -8.61 4.63
C VAL A 292 -2.04 -9.96 5.03
N GLU A 293 -2.11 -10.26 6.32
CA GLU A 293 -2.77 -11.47 6.83
C GLU A 293 -4.29 -11.44 6.61
N ASP A 294 -4.95 -10.30 6.85
CA ASP A 294 -6.37 -10.13 6.55
C ASP A 294 -6.64 -10.25 5.03
N LEU A 295 -5.74 -9.77 4.16
CA LEU A 295 -5.82 -9.93 2.71
C LEU A 295 -5.70 -11.41 2.30
N ARG A 296 -4.74 -12.14 2.89
CA ARG A 296 -4.55 -13.58 2.70
C ARG A 296 -5.83 -14.35 3.04
N ARG A 297 -6.43 -14.04 4.19
CA ARG A 297 -7.71 -14.64 4.65
C ARG A 297 -8.86 -14.27 3.72
N THR A 298 -8.93 -13.00 3.30
CA THR A 298 -9.96 -12.52 2.37
C THR A 298 -9.92 -13.27 1.04
N GLY A 299 -8.72 -13.54 0.49
CA GLY A 299 -8.55 -14.39 -0.68
C GLY A 299 -9.09 -15.81 -0.48
N ARG A 300 -8.77 -16.46 0.65
CA ARG A 300 -9.29 -17.82 0.96
C ARG A 300 -10.80 -17.84 1.18
N GLY A 301 -11.34 -16.84 1.89
CA GLY A 301 -12.77 -16.70 2.10
C GLY A 301 -13.54 -16.54 0.78
N LYS A 302 -13.06 -15.68 -0.11
CA LYS A 302 -13.62 -15.52 -1.47
C LYS A 302 -13.55 -16.80 -2.28
N ALA A 303 -12.43 -17.53 -2.21
CA ALA A 303 -12.30 -18.81 -2.89
C ALA A 303 -13.34 -19.84 -2.41
N CYS A 304 -13.51 -19.96 -1.08
CA CYS A 304 -14.55 -20.80 -0.49
C CYS A 304 -15.94 -20.41 -0.98
N ARG A 305 -16.24 -19.10 -1.01
CA ARG A 305 -17.51 -18.60 -1.52
C ARG A 305 -17.76 -19.06 -2.96
N PHE A 306 -16.77 -18.91 -3.84
CA PHE A 306 -16.92 -19.30 -5.24
C PHE A 306 -17.03 -20.82 -5.43
N PHE A 307 -16.33 -21.63 -4.64
CA PHE A 307 -16.57 -23.09 -4.63
C PHE A 307 -17.97 -23.44 -4.12
N GLY A 308 -18.48 -22.69 -3.13
CA GLY A 308 -19.86 -22.84 -2.67
C GLY A 308 -20.88 -22.49 -3.76
N ILE A 309 -20.66 -21.42 -4.51
CA ILE A 309 -21.52 -21.05 -5.65
C ILE A 309 -21.47 -22.13 -6.73
N ASP A 310 -20.28 -22.63 -7.07
CA ASP A 310 -20.11 -23.74 -8.03
C ASP A 310 -20.88 -24.99 -7.60
N ALA A 311 -20.79 -25.37 -6.33
CA ALA A 311 -21.52 -26.50 -5.77
C ALA A 311 -23.05 -26.29 -5.82
N GLU A 312 -23.54 -25.08 -5.52
CA GLU A 312 -24.97 -24.77 -5.60
C GLU A 312 -25.49 -24.79 -7.03
N MET A 313 -24.70 -24.31 -8.01
CA MET A 313 -25.02 -24.40 -9.43
C MET A 313 -25.13 -25.85 -9.92
N MET A 314 -24.44 -26.79 -9.26
CA MET A 314 -24.54 -28.24 -9.50
C MET A 314 -25.67 -28.92 -8.68
N GLY A 315 -26.49 -28.15 -7.98
CA GLY A 315 -27.58 -28.65 -7.14
C GLY A 315 -27.11 -29.26 -5.80
N LYS A 316 -25.85 -29.07 -5.41
CA LYS A 316 -25.27 -29.59 -4.16
C LYS A 316 -25.30 -28.53 -3.06
N THR A 317 -26.50 -28.15 -2.64
CA THR A 317 -26.72 -27.11 -1.62
C THR A 317 -26.08 -27.44 -0.27
N GLY A 318 -26.02 -28.71 0.12
CA GLY A 318 -25.33 -29.14 1.35
C GLY A 318 -23.83 -28.81 1.31
N ASP A 319 -23.15 -29.17 0.22
CA ASP A 319 -21.74 -28.84 -0.02
C ASP A 319 -21.54 -27.32 -0.11
N ALA A 320 -22.46 -26.59 -0.72
CA ALA A 320 -22.41 -25.14 -0.83
C ALA A 320 -22.39 -24.47 0.56
N ILE A 321 -23.26 -24.90 1.47
CA ILE A 321 -23.30 -24.40 2.85
C ILE A 321 -22.01 -24.75 3.61
N ALA A 322 -21.47 -25.95 3.40
CA ALA A 322 -20.21 -26.36 4.01
C ALA A 322 -19.03 -25.50 3.53
N TRP A 323 -18.99 -25.14 2.25
CA TRP A 323 -18.02 -24.18 1.70
C TRP A 323 -18.16 -22.79 2.29
N LEU A 324 -19.38 -22.27 2.47
CA LEU A 324 -19.57 -20.98 3.15
C LEU A 324 -19.07 -21.00 4.59
N THR A 325 -19.30 -22.12 5.29
CA THR A 325 -18.80 -22.34 6.65
C THR A 325 -17.28 -22.38 6.68
N ALA A 326 -16.65 -23.06 5.71
CA ALA A 326 -15.21 -23.02 5.51
C ALA A 326 -14.70 -21.59 5.29
N GLY A 327 -15.37 -20.81 4.44
CA GLY A 327 -15.03 -19.41 4.17
C GLY A 327 -15.07 -18.53 5.42
N MET A 328 -16.11 -18.69 6.25
CA MET A 328 -16.22 -17.95 7.51
C MET A 328 -15.09 -18.31 8.48
N ASN A 329 -14.72 -19.58 8.56
CA ASN A 329 -13.60 -20.05 9.37
C ASN A 329 -12.25 -19.48 8.88
N GLU A 330 -12.03 -19.44 7.56
CA GLU A 330 -10.84 -18.81 6.95
C GLU A 330 -10.75 -17.32 7.26
N LEU A 331 -11.88 -16.61 7.25
CA LEU A 331 -11.96 -15.23 7.71
C LEU A 331 -11.86 -15.10 9.24
N GLY A 332 -11.76 -16.19 10.01
CA GLY A 332 -11.77 -16.14 11.47
C GLY A 332 -13.05 -15.52 12.05
N ILE A 333 -14.18 -15.66 11.35
CA ILE A 333 -15.50 -15.26 11.81
C ILE A 333 -16.13 -16.49 12.46
N ALA A 334 -16.42 -16.41 13.76
CA ALA A 334 -17.04 -17.52 14.47
C ALA A 334 -18.44 -17.80 13.89
N VAL A 335 -18.62 -18.98 13.30
CA VAL A 335 -19.94 -19.47 12.90
C VAL A 335 -20.70 -19.81 14.19
N LYS A 336 -21.86 -19.18 14.42
CA LYS A 336 -22.72 -19.56 15.54
C LYS A 336 -23.23 -20.97 15.30
N GLU A 337 -22.78 -21.94 16.10
CA GLU A 337 -23.48 -23.22 16.22
C GLU A 337 -24.91 -22.96 16.68
N GLU A 338 -25.88 -23.40 15.88
CA GLU A 338 -27.30 -23.40 16.25
C GLU A 338 -27.48 -24.33 17.47
N GLY A 339 -27.55 -23.73 18.66
CA GLY A 339 -27.76 -24.47 19.91
C GLY A 339 -27.32 -23.73 21.17
N LYS A 340 -26.33 -22.82 21.07
CA LYS A 340 -25.92 -21.99 22.23
C LYS A 340 -26.60 -20.63 22.17
N LYS A 341 -27.53 -20.39 23.11
CA LYS A 341 -28.14 -19.08 23.42
C LYS A 341 -27.08 -18.10 23.96
N GLY A 342 -26.18 -17.65 23.09
CA GLY A 342 -25.23 -16.57 23.37
C GLY A 342 -25.87 -15.22 23.08
N LEU A 343 -25.92 -14.36 24.10
CA LEU A 343 -26.55 -13.03 24.11
C LEU A 343 -26.26 -12.18 22.85
N SER A 344 -27.28 -11.43 22.44
CA SER A 344 -27.38 -10.57 21.26
C SER A 344 -26.46 -9.33 21.25
N PHE A 345 -25.31 -9.35 21.94
CA PHE A 345 -24.34 -8.25 21.94
C PHE A 345 -23.54 -8.15 20.64
N GLY A 346 -23.34 -9.26 19.92
CA GLY A 346 -22.57 -9.30 18.68
C GLY A 346 -23.18 -8.50 17.52
N ARG A 347 -24.53 -8.47 17.40
CA ARG A 347 -25.21 -7.69 16.33
C ARG A 347 -25.08 -6.18 16.54
N MET A 348 -25.12 -5.74 17.79
CA MET A 348 -25.00 -4.32 18.14
C MET A 348 -23.55 -3.82 17.95
N LYS A 349 -22.55 -4.64 18.32
CA LYS A 349 -21.13 -4.37 18.04
C LYS A 349 -20.84 -4.32 16.54
N LYS A 350 -21.40 -5.27 15.77
CA LYS A 350 -21.27 -5.31 14.30
C LYS A 350 -21.85 -4.05 13.64
N GLY A 351 -23.07 -3.64 14.01
CA GLY A 351 -23.67 -2.42 13.47
C GLY A 351 -22.92 -1.13 13.84
N TRP A 352 -22.24 -1.11 14.99
CA TRP A 352 -21.35 0.00 15.36
C TRP A 352 -20.08 0.02 14.48
N GLU A 353 -19.42 -1.12 14.32
CA GLU A 353 -18.22 -1.27 13.49
C GLU A 353 -18.49 -0.90 12.04
N GLU A 354 -19.66 -1.27 11.53
CA GLU A 354 -20.17 -0.90 10.20
C GLU A 354 -20.32 0.62 10.04
N LYS A 355 -20.98 1.29 10.99
CA LYS A 355 -21.10 2.77 10.96
C LYS A 355 -19.75 3.48 11.05
N ARG A 356 -18.77 2.89 11.77
CA ARG A 356 -17.41 3.42 11.85
C ARG A 356 -16.66 3.26 10.54
N GLU A 357 -16.82 2.14 9.85
CA GLU A 357 -16.25 1.90 8.52
C GLU A 357 -16.81 2.89 7.51
N ASP A 358 -18.15 3.05 7.44
CA ASP A 358 -18.81 3.98 6.52
C ASP A 358 -18.31 5.41 6.75
N LYS A 359 -18.20 5.84 8.02
CA LYS A 359 -17.64 7.14 8.39
C LYS A 359 -16.15 7.31 8.01
N ARG A 360 -15.36 6.24 8.03
CA ARG A 360 -13.95 6.26 7.60
C ARG A 360 -13.84 6.39 6.09
N VAL A 361 -14.70 5.70 5.35
CA VAL A 361 -14.79 5.84 3.89
C VAL A 361 -15.19 7.27 3.54
N GLU A 362 -16.24 7.82 4.15
CA GLU A 362 -16.70 9.20 3.91
C GLU A 362 -15.60 10.24 4.19
N LYS A 363 -14.82 10.04 5.26
CA LYS A 363 -13.71 10.94 5.61
C LYS A 363 -12.45 10.73 4.77
N GLY A 364 -12.42 9.73 3.88
CA GLY A 364 -11.24 9.35 3.09
C GLY A 364 -10.08 8.78 3.92
N ALA A 365 -10.20 8.70 5.25
CA ALA A 365 -9.12 8.36 6.16
C ALA A 365 -9.19 6.89 6.60
N GLN A 366 -8.12 6.11 6.35
CA GLN A 366 -7.90 4.78 6.93
C GLN A 366 -9.05 3.76 6.74
N TRP A 367 -9.78 3.86 5.63
CA TRP A 367 -10.79 2.84 5.23
C TRP A 367 -10.12 1.55 4.72
N GLY A 368 -10.79 0.40 4.74
CA GLY A 368 -10.19 -0.84 4.22
C GLY A 368 -8.96 -1.38 4.95
N ALA A 369 -8.78 -1.03 6.21
CA ALA A 369 -7.70 -1.52 7.06
C ALA A 369 -7.74 -3.05 7.29
N ASP A 370 -8.89 -3.68 7.02
CA ASP A 370 -9.13 -5.13 7.14
C ASP A 370 -9.04 -5.86 5.78
N ALA A 371 -8.49 -5.20 4.76
CA ALA A 371 -8.32 -5.75 3.42
C ALA A 371 -9.61 -6.27 2.72
N GLY A 372 -10.80 -5.85 3.18
CA GLY A 372 -12.09 -6.31 2.65
C GLY A 372 -12.65 -7.55 3.35
N ARG A 373 -12.06 -7.95 4.48
CA ARG A 373 -12.50 -9.09 5.28
C ARG A 373 -13.94 -8.94 5.79
N ALA A 374 -14.33 -7.76 6.27
CA ALA A 374 -15.69 -7.51 6.74
C ALA A 374 -16.72 -7.53 5.60
N GLU A 375 -16.36 -6.97 4.43
CA GLU A 375 -17.20 -7.03 3.23
C GLU A 375 -17.45 -8.48 2.82
N GLU A 376 -16.40 -9.30 2.74
CA GLU A 376 -16.54 -10.71 2.37
C GLU A 376 -17.37 -11.50 3.39
N GLY A 377 -17.17 -11.24 4.69
CA GLY A 377 -17.99 -11.83 5.74
C GLY A 377 -19.48 -11.55 5.57
N ARG A 378 -19.85 -10.33 5.15
CA ARG A 378 -21.25 -9.98 4.87
C ARG A 378 -21.81 -10.75 3.66
N VAL A 379 -21.02 -10.94 2.62
CA VAL A 379 -21.43 -11.74 1.46
C VAL A 379 -21.67 -13.19 1.88
N LEU A 380 -20.74 -13.79 2.62
CA LEU A 380 -20.88 -15.16 3.13
C LEU A 380 -22.12 -15.32 4.00
N GLU A 381 -22.39 -14.39 4.93
CA GLU A 381 -23.59 -14.42 5.76
C GLU A 381 -24.89 -14.32 4.96
N MET A 382 -24.93 -13.45 3.95
CA MET A 382 -26.09 -13.29 3.08
C MET A 382 -26.40 -14.58 2.32
N LEU A 383 -25.37 -15.21 1.73
CA LEU A 383 -25.49 -16.48 1.02
C LEU A 383 -25.85 -17.62 1.97
N GLN A 384 -25.24 -17.68 3.15
CA GLN A 384 -25.48 -18.74 4.13
C GLN A 384 -26.93 -18.70 4.62
N LYS A 385 -27.45 -17.50 4.92
CA LYS A 385 -28.87 -17.33 5.28
C LYS A 385 -29.81 -17.80 4.15
N LYS A 386 -29.48 -17.46 2.90
CA LYS A 386 -30.27 -17.86 1.73
C LYS A 386 -30.28 -19.38 1.55
N TRP A 387 -29.10 -20.00 1.53
CA TRP A 387 -28.96 -21.42 1.22
C TRP A 387 -29.36 -22.33 2.37
N ASN A 388 -29.17 -21.94 3.63
CA ASN A 388 -29.74 -22.68 4.77
C ASN A 388 -31.25 -22.74 4.67
N LYS A 389 -31.92 -21.59 4.47
CA LYS A 389 -33.37 -21.57 4.28
C LYS A 389 -33.80 -22.48 3.13
N MET A 390 -33.14 -22.38 1.98
CA MET A 390 -33.44 -23.22 0.82
C MET A 390 -33.23 -24.71 1.10
N ASN A 391 -32.17 -25.07 1.82
CA ASN A 391 -31.88 -26.44 2.19
C ASN A 391 -32.89 -26.99 3.17
N ASP A 392 -33.24 -26.24 4.22
CA ASP A 392 -34.18 -26.66 5.24
C ASP A 392 -35.62 -26.82 4.70
N THR A 393 -35.98 -26.02 3.69
CA THR A 393 -37.35 -26.03 3.14
C THR A 393 -37.54 -26.90 1.90
N ILE A 394 -36.50 -27.04 1.05
CA ILE A 394 -36.64 -27.66 -0.28
C ILE A 394 -35.68 -28.83 -0.46
N ASN A 395 -34.37 -28.61 -0.28
CA ASN A 395 -33.38 -29.60 -0.74
C ASN A 395 -33.10 -30.72 0.27
N THR A 396 -33.18 -30.41 1.58
CA THR A 396 -32.95 -31.33 2.71
C THR A 396 -31.66 -32.14 2.61
N GLN A 397 -30.59 -31.55 2.06
CA GLN A 397 -29.31 -32.24 1.91
C GLN A 397 -28.50 -32.19 3.20
N ALA A 398 -27.77 -33.26 3.51
CA ALA A 398 -26.83 -33.29 4.61
C ALA A 398 -25.67 -32.31 4.33
N ILE A 399 -25.27 -31.55 5.35
CA ILE A 399 -24.16 -30.59 5.27
C ILE A 399 -22.88 -31.31 5.71
N PRO A 400 -21.89 -31.53 4.82
CA PRO A 400 -20.65 -32.18 5.20
C PRO A 400 -19.76 -31.28 6.08
N PRO A 401 -18.76 -31.85 6.78
CA PRO A 401 -17.79 -31.07 7.52
C PRO A 401 -16.92 -30.21 6.59
N ALA A 402 -16.59 -28.99 7.04
CA ALA A 402 -15.80 -28.03 6.27
C ALA A 402 -14.32 -28.41 6.08
N GLY A 403 -13.73 -29.16 7.02
CA GLY A 403 -12.30 -29.49 7.03
C GLY A 403 -11.81 -30.21 5.76
N PRO A 404 -12.44 -31.33 5.35
CA PRO A 404 -12.08 -32.04 4.13
C PRO A 404 -12.18 -31.17 2.86
N LEU A 405 -13.15 -30.27 2.79
CA LEU A 405 -13.31 -29.35 1.65
C LEU A 405 -12.12 -28.41 1.55
N VAL A 406 -11.71 -27.78 2.66
CA VAL A 406 -10.54 -26.89 2.69
C VAL A 406 -9.26 -27.62 2.27
N ALA A 407 -9.09 -28.87 2.70
CA ALA A 407 -7.95 -29.70 2.31
C ALA A 407 -7.94 -30.07 0.81
N SER A 408 -9.09 -30.02 0.14
CA SER A 408 -9.23 -30.30 -1.29
C SER A 408 -9.04 -29.08 -2.21
N MET A 409 -8.74 -27.89 -1.65
CA MET A 409 -8.54 -26.69 -2.47
C MET A 409 -7.39 -26.87 -3.47
N PRO A 410 -7.61 -26.53 -4.76
CA PRO A 410 -6.53 -26.55 -5.75
C PRO A 410 -5.54 -25.40 -5.52
N SER A 411 -4.45 -25.36 -6.28
CA SER A 411 -3.55 -24.21 -6.31
C SER A 411 -4.16 -23.01 -7.04
N GLY A 412 -3.63 -21.83 -6.72
CA GLY A 412 -3.92 -20.59 -7.41
C GLY A 412 -3.72 -20.66 -8.93
N ARG A 413 -4.32 -19.69 -9.63
CA ARG A 413 -4.05 -19.44 -11.04
C ARG A 413 -3.59 -17.99 -11.21
N GLU A 414 -2.40 -17.81 -11.75
CA GLU A 414 -1.87 -16.48 -12.09
C GLU A 414 -2.66 -15.85 -13.25
N ILE A 415 -2.79 -14.53 -13.21
CA ILE A 415 -3.46 -13.74 -14.25
C ILE A 415 -2.57 -12.64 -14.84
N TYR A 416 -1.61 -12.12 -14.07
CA TYR A 416 -0.76 -11.03 -14.51
C TYR A 416 0.65 -11.51 -14.81
N THR A 417 1.16 -11.09 -15.96
CA THR A 417 2.59 -11.06 -16.25
C THR A 417 3.02 -9.61 -16.11
N LEU A 418 3.96 -9.34 -15.19
CA LEU A 418 4.44 -7.98 -14.97
C LEU A 418 5.27 -7.50 -16.16
N THR A 419 4.89 -6.35 -16.71
CA THR A 419 5.78 -5.59 -17.59
C THR A 419 6.92 -5.03 -16.75
N PRO A 420 8.20 -5.27 -17.13
CA PRO A 420 9.33 -4.67 -16.44
C PRO A 420 9.18 -3.14 -16.37
N TRP A 421 9.50 -2.58 -15.21
CA TRP A 421 9.57 -1.13 -15.10
C TRP A 421 10.79 -0.62 -15.86
N ASN A 422 10.57 0.36 -16.72
CA ASN A 422 11.63 0.99 -17.50
C ASN A 422 12.10 2.24 -16.77
N ALA A 423 13.38 2.27 -16.44
CA ALA A 423 13.99 3.41 -15.79
C ALA A 423 13.98 4.64 -16.72
N PRO A 424 13.46 5.80 -16.28
CA PRO A 424 13.42 6.97 -17.12
C PRO A 424 14.82 7.57 -17.24
N ASN A 425 15.15 8.03 -18.45
CA ASN A 425 16.39 8.74 -18.73
C ASN A 425 16.07 10.21 -19.00
N LEU A 426 17.08 11.07 -18.80
CA LEU A 426 17.00 12.45 -19.28
C LEU A 426 16.98 12.47 -20.80
N ASP A 427 16.17 13.38 -21.35
CA ASP A 427 16.18 13.64 -22.79
C ASP A 427 17.51 14.24 -23.22
N THR A 428 17.97 13.90 -24.43
CA THR A 428 19.22 14.38 -25.02
C THR A 428 19.32 15.91 -24.99
N SER A 429 18.23 16.61 -25.32
CA SER A 429 18.19 18.08 -25.30
C SER A 429 18.37 18.68 -23.88
N ILE A 430 17.90 17.98 -22.85
CA ILE A 430 18.10 18.40 -21.46
C ILE A 430 19.57 18.20 -21.07
N LEU A 431 20.18 17.08 -21.47
CA LEU A 431 21.62 16.82 -21.26
C LEU A 431 22.49 17.88 -21.96
N GLU A 432 22.23 18.18 -23.23
CA GLU A 432 22.96 19.20 -23.98
C GLU A 432 22.97 20.57 -23.26
N ASN A 433 21.82 20.97 -22.72
CA ASN A 433 21.69 22.22 -21.96
C ASN A 433 22.48 22.20 -20.64
N MET A 434 22.75 21.03 -20.07
CA MET A 434 23.49 20.90 -18.81
C MET A 434 25.02 20.95 -18.96
N ARG A 435 25.53 21.04 -20.19
CA ARG A 435 26.97 21.25 -20.46
C ARG A 435 27.44 22.66 -20.11
N ALA A 436 26.53 23.62 -20.05
CA ALA A 436 26.84 24.95 -19.54
C ALA A 436 27.05 24.91 -18.02
N PRO A 437 27.98 25.71 -17.46
CA PRO A 437 28.10 25.92 -16.03
C PRO A 437 26.80 26.46 -15.42
N PRO A 438 26.49 26.12 -14.17
CA PRO A 438 25.26 26.60 -13.53
C PRO A 438 25.31 28.11 -13.27
N ASP A 439 24.18 28.79 -13.49
CA ASP A 439 24.03 30.23 -13.28
C ASP A 439 24.06 30.65 -11.80
N ARG A 440 23.92 29.70 -10.88
CA ARG A 440 23.89 29.93 -9.42
C ARG A 440 24.62 28.84 -8.66
N ALA A 441 25.05 29.17 -7.44
CA ALA A 441 25.55 28.17 -6.49
C ALA A 441 24.41 27.27 -5.98
N ASP A 442 24.77 26.08 -5.51
CA ASP A 442 23.85 25.11 -4.93
C ASP A 442 23.75 25.33 -3.41
N ASP A 443 22.75 26.10 -2.99
CA ASP A 443 22.46 26.48 -1.60
C ASP A 443 21.42 25.57 -0.91
N TYR A 444 20.99 24.48 -1.55
CA TYR A 444 19.96 23.57 -1.01
C TYR A 444 20.39 22.82 0.27
N GLY A 445 21.68 22.86 0.63
CA GLY A 445 22.24 22.19 1.80
C GLY A 445 22.32 23.06 3.06
N SER A 446 22.12 24.38 2.96
CA SER A 446 22.26 25.31 4.09
C SER A 446 20.98 25.54 4.90
N ASP A 447 19.83 25.09 4.41
CA ASP A 447 18.56 25.26 5.14
C ASP A 447 18.47 24.30 6.34
N PRO A 448 18.30 24.81 7.57
CA PRO A 448 17.95 23.97 8.69
C PRO A 448 16.60 23.29 8.41
N SER A 449 16.53 22.00 8.72
CA SER A 449 15.30 21.25 8.60
C SER A 449 14.26 21.80 9.59
N SER A 450 13.35 22.67 9.13
CA SER A 450 12.25 23.26 9.92
C SER A 450 11.34 22.24 10.66
N ASP A 451 11.46 20.93 10.43
CA ASP A 451 10.85 19.90 11.28
C ASP A 451 11.44 19.84 12.71
N ASP A 452 12.65 20.39 12.93
CA ASP A 452 13.31 20.40 14.24
C ASP A 452 12.73 21.47 15.18
N GLU A 453 11.98 22.46 14.65
CA GLU A 453 11.34 23.50 15.46
C GLU A 453 10.16 22.97 16.29
N ASN A 454 9.55 21.84 15.89
CA ASN A 454 8.45 21.22 16.63
C ASN A 454 8.91 20.19 17.68
N GLN A 455 10.21 19.85 17.73
CA GLN A 455 10.76 18.90 18.72
C GLN A 455 11.36 19.58 19.95
N GLN A 456 11.53 20.91 19.94
CA GLN A 456 11.78 21.69 21.15
C GLN A 456 10.46 21.91 21.92
N GLN A 457 9.81 20.83 22.35
CA GLN A 457 8.91 20.93 23.49
C GLN A 457 9.79 20.91 24.74
N ASP A 458 9.86 22.05 25.43
CA ASP A 458 10.39 22.11 26.79
C ASP A 458 9.79 20.95 27.62
N PRO A 459 10.60 20.28 28.46
CA PRO A 459 10.11 19.16 29.26
C PRO A 459 8.89 19.61 30.06
N VAL A 460 7.80 18.87 29.90
CA VAL A 460 6.51 19.13 30.53
C VAL A 460 6.72 19.20 32.05
N GLY A 461 6.66 20.41 32.61
CA GLY A 461 6.92 20.68 34.03
C GLY A 461 7.88 21.82 34.33
N ALA A 462 8.54 22.41 33.33
CA ALA A 462 9.34 23.62 33.54
C ALA A 462 8.43 24.86 33.69
N PHE A 463 8.38 25.41 34.91
CA PHE A 463 7.73 26.69 35.21
C PHE A 463 8.46 27.82 34.45
N PRO A 464 7.77 28.74 33.75
CA PRO A 464 8.44 29.83 33.05
C PRO A 464 9.07 30.79 34.09
N GLY A 465 10.39 30.76 34.24
CA GLY A 465 11.08 31.72 35.12
C GLY A 465 12.44 31.30 35.71
N THR A 466 12.89 30.05 35.59
CA THR A 466 14.15 29.59 36.22
C THR A 466 15.27 29.39 35.20
N LYS A 467 15.62 30.45 34.46
CA LYS A 467 16.89 30.54 33.73
C LYS A 467 17.75 31.61 34.37
N GLY A 468 18.45 31.24 35.43
CA GLY A 468 19.40 32.11 36.13
C GLY A 468 19.34 31.87 37.62
N ASP A 469 20.23 31.00 38.10
CA ASP A 469 20.78 30.97 39.47
C ASP A 469 21.08 29.54 39.93
N TYR A 470 22.01 28.87 39.23
CA TYR A 470 22.83 27.82 39.82
C TYR A 470 24.24 27.89 39.22
N ALA A 471 24.90 29.03 39.42
CA ALA A 471 26.36 29.13 39.41
C ALA A 471 26.82 29.21 40.87
N GLY A 472 26.66 28.10 41.60
CA GLY A 472 27.12 27.96 42.98
C GLY A 472 28.40 27.16 43.02
N SER A 473 29.52 27.87 43.12
CA SER A 473 30.85 27.33 43.40
C SER A 473 30.86 26.48 44.69
N GLY A 474 31.40 25.26 44.60
CA GLY A 474 31.70 24.43 45.76
C GLY A 474 33.12 23.87 45.66
N SER A 475 34.09 24.64 46.17
CA SER A 475 35.47 24.21 46.40
C SER A 475 35.60 23.65 47.82
N TYR A 476 36.26 22.50 47.93
CA TYR A 476 36.95 21.90 49.09
C TYR A 476 37.03 22.74 50.38
N TYR A 477 36.44 22.25 51.48
CA TYR A 477 37.11 21.50 52.56
C TYR A 477 36.07 20.88 53.51
#